data_AF-A0A2K3KZE6-F1
#
_entry.id   AF-A0A2K3KZE6-F1
#
_cell.length_a   1.000
_cell.length_b   1.000
_cell.length_c   1.000
_cell.angle_alpha   90.00
_cell.angle_beta   90.00
_cell.angle_gamma   90.00
#
_symmetry.space_group_name_H-M   'P 1'
#
loop_
_entity.id
_entity.type
_entity.pdbx_description
1 polymer ?
#
loop_
_entity_poly.entity_id
_entity_poly.type
_entity_poly.pdbx_seq_one_letter_code
_entity_poly.pdbx_strand_id
1 'polypeptide(L)' 'RTLGDIENGDVMSFELMKAGNTVIIRNAKIDMFKGSMRLAVDKWGRIEVTDPAEFTVKEDNNLSLIEYELVNAVEE' A
#
# COMPACT_ATOMS: atom_id res chain seq x y z
N ARG A 1 -13.96 -20.24 1.84
CA ARG A 1 -14.01 -18.79 2.08
C ARG A 1 -15.46 -18.38 1.93
N THR A 2 -16.13 -18.11 3.05
CA THR A 2 -17.53 -17.66 3.07
C THR A 2 -17.56 -16.13 3.02
N LEU A 3 -18.67 -15.57 2.54
CA LEU A 3 -18.87 -14.12 2.38
C LEU A 3 -18.60 -13.31 3.68
N GLY A 4 -18.76 -13.93 4.86
CA GLY A 4 -18.50 -13.27 6.16
C GLY A 4 -17.02 -12.97 6.47
N ASP A 5 -16.06 -13.59 5.78
CA ASP A 5 -14.63 -13.29 5.96
C ASP A 5 -14.19 -12.01 5.20
N ILE A 6 -15.03 -11.51 4.28
CA ILE A 6 -14.73 -10.40 3.37
C ILE A 6 -15.12 -9.04 3.99
N GLU A 7 -16.05 -9.03 4.95
CA GLU A 7 -16.71 -7.78 5.39
C GLU A 7 -15.85 -6.89 6.31
N ASN A 8 -14.90 -7.43 7.07
CA ASN A 8 -14.12 -6.60 8.01
C ASN A 8 -12.81 -6.02 7.44
N GLY A 9 -12.22 -6.66 6.43
CA GLY A 9 -10.94 -6.22 5.86
C GLY A 9 -11.10 -5.28 4.67
N ASP A 10 -11.97 -5.64 3.71
CA ASP A 10 -12.08 -4.93 2.44
C ASP A 10 -12.97 -3.67 2.55
N VAL A 11 -14.07 -3.73 3.31
CA VAL A 11 -15.03 -2.62 3.44
C VAL A 11 -14.44 -1.43 4.19
N MET A 12 -13.62 -1.68 5.23
CA MET A 12 -12.96 -0.62 6.01
C MET A 12 -11.92 0.15 5.18
N SER A 13 -11.21 -0.53 4.27
CA SER A 13 -10.14 0.11 3.49
C SER A 13 -10.67 1.18 2.51
N PHE A 14 -11.83 0.95 1.90
CA PHE A 14 -12.43 1.87 0.93
C PHE A 14 -12.87 3.19 1.56
N GLU A 15 -13.44 3.15 2.76
CA GLU A 15 -13.89 4.38 3.43
C GLU A 15 -12.73 5.25 3.94
N LEU A 16 -11.61 4.63 4.30
CA LEU A 16 -10.43 5.32 4.83
C LEU A 16 -9.55 5.93 3.73
N MET A 17 -9.47 5.28 2.56
CA MET A 17 -8.62 5.69 1.42
C MET A 17 -9.32 6.68 0.47
N LYS A 18 -9.93 7.73 1.04
CA LYS A 18 -10.55 8.82 0.25
C LYS A 18 -9.52 9.90 -0.11
N ALA A 19 -9.69 10.51 -1.28
CA ALA A 19 -8.86 11.64 -1.70
C ALA A 19 -8.91 12.76 -0.65
N GLY A 20 -7.74 13.30 -0.30
CA GLY A 20 -7.58 14.33 0.73
C GLY A 20 -7.36 13.82 2.15
N ASN A 21 -7.63 12.54 2.44
CA ASN A 21 -7.27 11.96 3.74
C ASN A 21 -5.75 11.79 3.86
N THR A 22 -5.23 12.03 5.07
CA THR A 22 -3.90 11.56 5.46
C THR A 22 -4.07 10.27 6.27
N VAL A 23 -3.32 9.22 5.90
CA VAL A 23 -3.39 7.92 6.55
C VAL A 23 -2.02 7.41 6.97
N ILE A 24 -1.97 6.73 8.11
CA ILE A 24 -0.84 5.92 8.54
C ILE A 24 -1.17 4.46 8.21
N ILE A 25 -0.27 3.80 7.48
CA ILE A 25 -0.40 2.39 7.12
C ILE A 25 0.68 1.60 7.86
N ARG A 26 0.27 0.62 8.65
CA ARG A 26 1.15 -0.24 9.46
C ARG A 26 1.10 -1.67 8.94
N ASN A 27 2.25 -2.34 8.99
CA ASN A 27 2.42 -3.71 8.53
C ASN A 27 1.97 -3.92 7.07
N ALA A 28 2.17 -2.90 6.24
CA ALA A 28 2.04 -3.02 4.79
C ALA A 28 3.22 -3.83 4.22
N LYS A 29 3.02 -4.33 3.01
CA LYS A 29 4.04 -4.98 2.22
C LYS A 29 4.15 -4.32 0.85
N ILE A 30 5.31 -4.51 0.24
CA ILE A 30 5.47 -4.25 -1.19
C ILE A 30 5.09 -5.54 -1.93
N ASP A 31 4.21 -5.40 -2.91
CA ASP A 31 3.84 -6.44 -3.85
C ASP A 31 4.41 -6.10 -5.22
N MET A 32 5.06 -7.07 -5.86
CA MET A 32 5.63 -6.92 -7.19
C MET A 32 4.60 -7.37 -8.22
N PHE A 33 4.13 -6.45 -9.05
CA PHE A 33 3.16 -6.74 -10.10
C PHE A 33 3.72 -6.33 -11.46
N LYS A 34 4.00 -7.33 -12.31
CA LYS A 34 4.52 -7.13 -13.68
C LYS A 34 5.72 -6.18 -13.76
N GLY A 35 6.68 -6.35 -12.84
CA GLY A 35 7.89 -5.52 -12.78
C GLY A 35 7.72 -4.21 -12.00
N SER A 36 6.50 -3.79 -11.64
CA SER A 36 6.29 -2.57 -10.86
C SER A 36 5.95 -2.86 -9.40
N MET A 37 6.40 -2.00 -8.50
CA MET A 37 6.08 -2.07 -7.07
C MET A 37 4.69 -1.50 -6.76
N ARG A 38 3.98 -2.13 -5.81
CA ARG A 38 2.74 -1.63 -5.23
C ARG A 38 2.76 -1.77 -3.72
N LEU A 39 2.24 -0.77 -3.01
CA LEU A 39 1.98 -0.87 -1.58
C LEU A 39 0.66 -1.61 -1.36
N ALA A 40 0.66 -2.66 -0.55
CA ALA A 40 -0.51 -3.45 -0.22
C ALA A 40 -0.62 -3.70 1.28
N VAL A 41 -1.85 -3.86 1.76
CA VAL A 41 -2.17 -4.19 3.15
C VAL A 41 -2.93 -5.50 3.14
N ASP A 42 -2.51 -6.47 3.95
CA ASP A 42 -3.25 -7.73 4.11
C ASP A 42 -3.98 -7.80 5.45
N LYS A 43 -4.53 -8.97 5.80
CA LYS A 43 -5.34 -9.18 7.01
C LYS A 43 -4.62 -8.86 8.33
N TRP A 44 -3.29 -8.75 8.34
CA TRP A 44 -2.51 -8.39 9.53
C TRP A 44 -2.12 -6.91 9.57
N GLY A 45 -2.34 -6.20 8.47
CA GLY A 45 -2.05 -4.78 8.34
C GLY A 45 -3.16 -3.89 8.91
N ARG A 46 -2.83 -2.61 9.09
CA ARG A 46 -3.76 -1.62 9.63
C ARG A 46 -3.63 -0.29 8.89
N ILE A 47 -4.76 0.36 8.66
CA ILE A 47 -4.87 1.73 8.12
C ILE A 47 -5.56 2.59 9.16
N GLU A 48 -4.97 3.75 9.48
CA GLU A 48 -5.52 4.72 10.43
C GLU A 48 -5.54 6.11 9.77
N VAL A 49 -6.69 6.79 9.78
CA VAL A 49 -6.75 8.20 9.38
C VAL A 49 -6.10 9.04 10.48
N THR A 50 -5.37 10.07 10.08
CA THR A 50 -4.69 10.98 10.99
C THR A 50 -4.88 12.43 10.55
N ASP A 51 -4.35 13.35 11.34
CA ASP A 51 -4.35 14.78 11.02
C ASP A 51 -3.61 15.04 9.70
N PRO A 52 -3.89 16.15 9.01
CA PRO A 52 -3.21 16.49 7.76
C PRO A 52 -1.69 16.44 7.89
N ALA A 53 -1.04 15.79 6.93
CA ALA A 53 0.42 15.76 6.88
C ALA A 53 1.00 17.18 6.77
N GLU A 54 2.02 17.48 7.57
CA GLU A 54 2.76 18.75 7.52
C GLU A 54 3.74 18.82 6.34
N PHE A 55 3.80 17.77 5.52
CA PHE A 55 4.68 17.69 4.35
C PHE A 55 3.88 17.71 3.05
N THR A 56 4.51 18.24 1.99
CA THR A 56 3.97 18.17 0.64
C THR A 56 4.36 16.84 0.00
N VAL A 57 3.39 16.14 -0.60
CA VAL A 57 3.64 14.91 -1.34
C VAL A 57 4.42 15.22 -2.61
N LYS A 58 5.47 14.45 -2.87
CA LYS A 58 6.27 14.55 -4.10
C LYS A 58 5.61 13.73 -5.22
N GLU A 59 4.60 14.31 -5.88
CA GLU A 59 3.76 13.61 -6.86
C GLU A 59 4.50 13.16 -8.14
N ASP A 60 5.63 13.79 -8.46
CA ASP A 60 6.51 13.41 -9.59
C ASP A 60 7.37 12.16 -9.30
N ASN A 61 7.43 11.70 -8.05
CA ASN A 61 8.20 10.53 -7.64
C ASN A 61 7.33 9.30 -7.41
N ASN A 62 6.66 8.82 -8.47
CA ASN A 62 5.76 7.68 -8.39
C ASN A 62 6.50 6.35 -8.65
N LEU A 63 6.84 5.64 -7.57
CA LEU A 63 7.55 4.35 -7.64
C LEU A 63 6.74 3.23 -8.33
N SER A 64 5.42 3.35 -8.41
CA SER A 64 4.57 2.38 -9.09
C SER A 64 4.59 2.51 -10.61
N LEU A 65 5.16 3.59 -11.16
CA LEU A 65 5.40 3.75 -12.60
C LEU A 65 6.79 3.25 -13.02
N ILE A 66 7.63 2.88 -12.06
CA ILE A 66 8.98 2.38 -12.32
C ILE A 66 8.92 0.86 -12.47
N GLU A 67 9.55 0.35 -13.51
CA GLU A 67 9.76 -1.07 -13.73
C GLU A 67 11.12 -1.50 -13.18
N TYR A 68 11.13 -2.62 -12.47
CA TYR A 68 12.29 -3.25 -11.87
C TYR A 68 12.45 -4.66 -12.41
N GLU A 69 13.70 -5.05 -12.60
CA GLU A 69 14.07 -6.42 -12.91
C GLU A 69 14.55 -7.15 -11.65
N LEU A 70 14.26 -8.45 -11.57
CA LEU A 70 14.81 -9.29 -10.52
C LEU A 70 16.29 -9.55 -10.82
N VAL A 71 17.17 -8.99 -10.00
CA VAL A 71 18.61 -9.25 -10.06
C VAL A 71 18.96 -10.31 -9.03
N ASN A 72 19.59 -11.39 -9.49
CA ASN A 72 20.14 -12.39 -8.59
C ASN A 72 21.46 -11.85 -8.02
N ALA A 73 21.61 -11.86 -6.70
CA ALA A 73 22.90 -11.61 -6.08
C ALA A 73 23.86 -12.74 -6.51
N VAL A 74 24.97 -12.37 -7.16
CA VAL A 74 26.08 -13.31 -7.37
C VAL A 74 26.79 -13.41 -6.03
N GLU A 75 26.84 -14.61 -5.44
CA GLU A 75 27.68 -14.85 -4.27
C GLU A 75 29.14 -14.60 -4.68
N GLU A 76 29.85 -13.71 -3.96
CA GLU A 76 31.32 -13.52 -4.10
C GLU A 76 32.10 -14.70 -3.52
#